data_AF-A0A7K0N5S5-F1
#
_entry.id   AF-A0A7K0N5S5-F1
#
_cell.length_a   1.000
_cell.length_b   1.000
_cell.length_c   1.000
_cell.angle_alpha   90.00
_cell.angle_beta   90.00
_cell.angle_gamma   90.00
#
_symmetry.space_group_name_H-M   'P 1'
#
loop_
_entity.id
_entity.type
_entity.pdbx_description
1 polymer ?
#
loop_
_entity_poly.entity_id
_entity_poly.type
_entity_poly.pdbx_seq_one_letter_code
_entity_poly.pdbx_strand_id
1 'polypeptide(L)'
;MNTQTETTWPANVRTLAVDIGGSGIKASVLSAQGEMVVDRVRLDTPYPCPPATLVSTIEKVVSGMGDVQRASVGFPGLVRGGRVVEVPSLSRRKYDGDADADLAASWSGFDLGGALA
;
A
#
# COMPACT_ATOMS: atom_id res chain seq x y z
N MET A 1 -22.01 -1.76 11.80
CA MET A 1 -22.10 -3.19 11.48
C MET A 1 -20.85 -3.54 10.68
N ASN A 2 -19.93 -4.32 11.24
CA ASN A 2 -18.75 -4.77 10.50
C ASN A 2 -19.15 -6.00 9.67
N THR A 3 -19.44 -5.79 8.40
CA THR A 3 -19.49 -6.87 7.41
C THR A 3 -18.07 -7.38 7.19
N GLN A 4 -17.65 -8.40 7.95
CA GLN A 4 -16.52 -9.21 7.52
C GLN A 4 -16.94 -9.92 6.24
N THR A 5 -16.33 -9.56 5.12
CA THR A 5 -16.45 -10.31 3.88
C THR A 5 -15.82 -11.68 4.11
N GLU A 6 -16.61 -12.75 4.13
CA GLU A 6 -16.05 -14.11 4.04
C GLU A 6 -15.32 -14.22 2.70
N THR A 7 -13.99 -14.22 2.75
CA THR A 7 -13.16 -14.37 1.54
C THR A 7 -12.59 -15.78 1.51
N THR A 8 -13.14 -16.62 0.64
CA THR A 8 -12.53 -17.91 0.26
C THR A 8 -11.67 -17.69 -0.98
N TRP A 9 -10.39 -17.99 -0.86
CA TRP A 9 -9.42 -17.88 -1.96
C TRP A 9 -9.12 -19.26 -2.56
N PRO A 10 -8.86 -19.35 -3.87
CA PRO A 10 -8.48 -20.62 -4.49
C PRO A 10 -7.09 -21.08 -3.99
N ALA A 11 -6.80 -22.38 -4.12
CA ALA A 11 -5.52 -22.95 -3.66
C ALA A 11 -4.29 -22.35 -4.36
N ASN A 12 -4.47 -21.78 -5.56
CA ASN A 12 -3.44 -21.09 -6.33
C ASN A 12 -3.53 -19.56 -6.22
N VAL A 13 -4.11 -19.03 -5.13
CA VAL A 13 -4.22 -17.59 -4.89
C VAL A 13 -2.87 -16.89 -5.03
N ARG A 14 -2.89 -15.76 -5.71
CA ARG A 14 -1.78 -14.83 -5.87
C ARG A 14 -2.04 -13.59 -5.05
N THR A 15 -1.08 -13.25 -4.21
CA THR A 15 -1.16 -12.11 -3.30
C THR A 15 -0.21 -11.03 -3.78
N LEU A 16 -0.73 -9.87 -4.13
CA LEU A 16 0.09 -8.67 -4.24
C LEU A 16 0.64 -8.33 -2.85
N ALA A 17 1.95 -8.31 -2.69
CA ALA A 17 2.60 -7.85 -1.47
C ALA A 17 3.27 -6.50 -1.72
N VAL A 18 2.85 -5.46 -1.01
CA VAL A 18 3.41 -4.10 -1.11
C VAL A 18 4.05 -3.72 0.23
N ASP A 19 5.28 -3.25 0.19
CA ASP A 19 5.99 -2.65 1.34
C ASP A 19 6.22 -1.17 1.04
N ILE A 20 5.43 -0.31 1.66
CA ILE A 20 5.49 1.14 1.50
C ILE A 20 6.46 1.69 2.55
N GLY A 21 7.60 2.19 2.09
CA GLY A 21 8.55 2.93 2.93
C GLY A 21 8.51 4.42 2.66
N GLY A 22 9.27 5.18 3.45
CA GLY A 22 9.48 6.60 3.17
C GLY A 22 10.36 6.84 1.93
N SER A 23 11.35 6.01 1.66
CA SER A 23 12.26 6.22 0.52
C SER A 23 11.87 5.44 -0.73
N GLY A 24 11.11 4.36 -0.57
CA GLY A 24 10.76 3.49 -1.68
C GLY A 24 9.55 2.62 -1.40
N ILE A 25 8.85 2.30 -2.47
CA ILE A 25 7.73 1.37 -2.49
C ILE A 25 8.22 0.11 -3.18
N LYS A 26 8.08 -1.04 -2.52
CA LYS A 26 8.45 -2.34 -3.08
C LYS A 26 7.19 -3.14 -3.31
N ALA A 27 7.20 -3.94 -4.37
CA ALA A 27 6.13 -4.89 -4.60
C ALA A 27 6.63 -6.18 -5.27
N SER A 28 5.89 -7.26 -5.04
CA SER A 28 6.01 -8.54 -5.71
C SER A 28 4.67 -9.28 -5.60
N VAL A 29 4.55 -10.41 -6.29
CA VAL A 29 3.42 -11.33 -6.17
C VAL A 29 3.89 -12.57 -5.43
N LEU A 30 3.14 -12.95 -4.40
CA LEU A 30 3.37 -14.15 -3.61
C LEU A 30 2.40 -15.27 -3.99
N SER A 31 2.88 -16.50 -4.00
CA SER A 31 2.05 -17.71 -4.05
C SER A 31 1.25 -17.90 -2.76
N ALA A 32 0.34 -18.88 -2.74
CA ALA A 32 -0.39 -19.27 -1.54
C ALA A 32 0.54 -19.73 -0.39
N GLN A 33 1.76 -20.19 -0.73
CA GLN A 33 2.79 -20.63 0.20
C GLN A 33 3.72 -19.50 0.65
N GLY A 34 3.56 -18.28 0.12
CA GLY A 34 4.37 -17.11 0.45
C GLY A 34 5.66 -16.97 -0.36
N GLU A 35 5.82 -17.74 -1.44
CA GLU A 35 6.98 -17.67 -2.32
C GLU A 35 6.81 -16.54 -3.35
N MET A 36 7.87 -15.78 -3.65
CA MET A 36 7.83 -14.78 -4.72
C MET A 36 7.75 -15.48 -6.08
N VAL A 37 6.68 -15.19 -6.83
CA VAL A 37 6.47 -15.72 -8.20
C VAL A 37 6.71 -14.68 -9.29
N VAL A 38 6.98 -13.43 -8.89
CA VAL A 38 7.41 -12.32 -9.75
C VAL A 38 8.59 -11.62 -9.09
N ASP A 39 9.57 -11.21 -9.88
CA ASP A 39 10.71 -10.44 -9.37
C ASP A 39 10.26 -9.19 -8.63
N ARG A 40 10.95 -8.89 -7.53
CA ARG A 40 10.65 -7.71 -6.73
C ARG A 40 10.94 -6.45 -7.54
N VAL A 41 9.94 -5.58 -7.66
CA VAL A 41 10.15 -4.22 -8.16
C VAL A 41 10.32 -3.25 -7.00
N ARG A 42 11.05 -2.17 -7.23
CA ARG A 42 11.16 -1.05 -6.31
C ARG A 42 11.04 0.26 -7.09
N LEU A 43 10.17 1.13 -6.61
CA LEU A 43 10.08 2.53 -7.03
C LEU A 43 10.55 3.42 -5.88
N ASP A 44 11.06 4.60 -6.21
CA ASP A 44 11.19 5.65 -5.21
C ASP A 44 9.82 6.15 -4.78
N THR A 45 9.68 6.48 -3.50
CA THR A 45 8.43 7.08 -3.02
C THR A 45 8.27 8.46 -3.64
N PRO A 46 7.16 8.74 -4.32
CA PRO A 46 6.95 10.07 -4.90
C PRO A 46 6.80 11.08 -3.77
N TYR A 47 7.44 12.24 -3.89
CA TYR A 47 7.24 13.34 -2.94
C TYR A 47 6.74 14.58 -3.68
N PRO A 48 5.64 15.20 -3.20
CA PRO A 48 4.78 14.75 -2.09
C PRO A 48 3.99 13.47 -2.40
N CYS A 49 3.63 12.70 -1.37
CA CYS A 49 2.86 11.45 -1.47
C CYS A 49 1.50 11.56 -0.77
N PRO A 50 0.50 12.27 -1.31
CA PRO A 50 -0.87 12.16 -0.80
C PRO A 50 -1.47 10.78 -1.16
N PRO A 51 -2.58 10.37 -0.53
CA PRO A 51 -3.17 9.04 -0.75
C PRO A 51 -3.43 8.69 -2.21
N ALA A 52 -3.99 9.61 -3.00
CA ALA A 52 -4.25 9.38 -4.42
C ALA A 52 -2.97 9.10 -5.23
N THR A 53 -1.87 9.79 -4.91
CA THR A 53 -0.58 9.55 -5.55
C THR A 53 -0.02 8.18 -5.19
N LEU A 54 -0.13 7.76 -3.92
CA LEU A 54 0.27 6.42 -3.50
C LEU A 54 -0.51 5.35 -4.25
N VAL A 55 -1.85 5.45 -4.26
CA VAL A 55 -2.73 4.46 -4.93
C VAL A 55 -2.38 4.35 -6.40
N SER A 56 -2.31 5.48 -7.12
CA SER A 56 -1.95 5.48 -8.55
C SER A 56 -0.55 4.91 -8.83
N THR A 57 0.38 5.06 -7.88
CA THR A 57 1.74 4.50 -7.98
C THR A 57 1.72 2.99 -7.81
N ILE A 58 0.92 2.48 -6.86
CA ILE A 58 0.73 1.04 -6.65
C ILE A 58 0.03 0.42 -7.87
N GLU A 59 -1.05 1.02 -8.38
CA GLU A 59 -1.78 0.50 -9.56
C GLU A 59 -0.88 0.36 -10.79
N LYS A 60 0.00 1.34 -11.03
CA LYS A 60 1.00 1.27 -12.12
C LYS A 60 1.94 0.08 -11.94
N VAL A 61 2.38 -0.18 -10.72
CA VAL A 61 3.23 -1.34 -10.41
C VAL A 61 2.48 -2.65 -10.64
N VAL A 62 1.24 -2.74 -10.16
CA VAL A 62 0.40 -3.95 -10.25
C VAL A 62 0.08 -4.31 -11.69
N SER A 63 -0.16 -3.32 -12.56
CA SER A 63 -0.48 -3.55 -13.98
C SER A 63 0.58 -4.38 -14.73
N GLY A 64 1.83 -4.38 -14.26
CA GLY A 64 2.92 -5.18 -14.83
C GLY A 64 3.07 -6.59 -14.23
N MET A 65 2.30 -6.94 -13.19
CA MET A 65 2.52 -8.14 -12.38
C MET A 65 1.53 -9.29 -12.65
N GLY A 66 0.55 -9.05 -13.54
CA GLY A 66 -0.49 -10.02 -13.88
C GLY A 66 -1.61 -10.11 -12.84
N ASP A 67 -2.49 -11.09 -13.01
CA ASP A 67 -3.69 -11.23 -12.18
C ASP A 67 -3.35 -11.60 -10.72
N VAL A 68 -3.84 -10.77 -9.80
CA VAL A 68 -3.77 -10.96 -8.34
C VAL A 68 -5.18 -10.95 -7.78
N GLN A 69 -5.45 -11.75 -6.74
CA GLN A 69 -6.79 -11.84 -6.15
C GLN A 69 -6.91 -11.07 -4.83
N ARG A 70 -5.81 -10.87 -4.12
CA ARG A 70 -5.78 -10.10 -2.87
C ARG A 70 -4.50 -9.30 -2.74
N ALA A 71 -4.54 -8.26 -1.93
CA ALA A 71 -3.38 -7.44 -1.58
C ALA A 71 -3.07 -7.52 -0.09
N SER A 72 -1.78 -7.47 0.24
CA SER A 72 -1.24 -7.23 1.57
C SER A 72 -0.33 -6.02 1.51
N VAL A 73 -0.54 -5.05 2.39
CA VAL A 73 0.16 -3.77 2.36
C VAL A 73 0.80 -3.49 3.71
N GLY A 74 2.13 -3.44 3.74
CA GLY A 74 2.90 -2.81 4.80
C GLY A 74 2.88 -1.30 4.61
N PHE A 75 2.55 -0.55 5.66
CA PHE A 75 2.37 0.90 5.62
C PHE A 75 3.28 1.57 6.65
N PRO A 76 3.94 2.72 6.35
CA PRO A 76 4.96 3.31 7.20
C PRO A 76 4.33 4.25 8.24
N GLY A 77 3.34 3.74 8.97
CA GLY A 77 2.50 4.49 9.89
C GLY A 77 1.51 3.59 10.65
N LEU A 78 0.74 4.21 11.54
CA LEU A 78 -0.27 3.51 12.32
C LEU A 78 -1.56 3.35 11.49
N VAL A 79 -2.01 2.11 11.36
CA VAL A 79 -3.29 1.75 10.73
C VAL A 79 -4.17 1.04 11.75
N ARG A 80 -5.44 1.42 11.84
CA ARG A 80 -6.44 0.78 12.72
C ARG A 80 -7.74 0.57 11.95
N GLY A 81 -8.21 -0.67 11.88
CA GLY A 81 -9.45 -1.01 11.17
C GLY A 81 -9.41 -0.64 9.68
N GLY A 82 -8.26 -0.80 9.03
CA GLY A 82 -8.05 -0.42 7.63
C GLY A 82 -7.85 1.08 7.39
N ARG A 83 -7.96 1.93 8.42
CA ARG A 83 -7.82 3.38 8.28
C ARG A 83 -6.50 3.89 8.84
N VAL A 84 -5.89 4.84 8.14
CA VAL A 84 -4.66 5.50 8.58
C VAL A 84 -4.96 6.40 9.78
N VAL A 85 -4.19 6.23 10.85
CA VAL A 85 -4.25 7.07 12.05
C VAL A 85 -3.13 8.11 12.03
N GLU A 86 -1.91 7.69 11.65
CA GLU A 86 -0.73 8.55 11.60
C GLU A 86 0.26 8.02 10.56
N VAL A 87 0.96 8.90 9.84
CA VAL A 87 2.01 8.53 8.88
C VAL A 87 3.13 9.56 8.81
N PRO A 88 4.20 9.42 9.61
CA PRO A 88 5.25 10.43 9.67
C PRO A 88 6.05 10.59 8.37
N SER A 89 6.27 9.50 7.63
CA SER A 89 7.15 9.49 6.46
C SER A 89 6.50 10.12 5.22
N LEU A 90 5.20 9.91 5.00
CA LEU A 90 4.47 10.38 3.82
C LEU A 90 3.77 11.74 4.04
N SER A 91 3.71 12.22 5.28
CA SER A 91 3.15 13.54 5.65
C SER A 91 4.17 14.68 5.49
N ARG A 92 5.04 14.59 4.46
CA ARG A 92 6.15 15.51 4.23
C ARG A 92 6.22 15.86 2.74
N ARG A 93 6.68 17.07 2.41
CA ARG A 93 6.82 17.53 1.01
C ARG A 93 8.02 16.89 0.28
N LYS A 94 9.01 16.41 1.02
CA LYS A 94 10.23 15.75 0.55
C LYS A 94 10.62 14.63 1.51
N TYR A 95 11.37 13.65 1.01
CA TYR A 95 11.97 12.61 1.86
C TYR A 95 12.80 13.27 2.97
N ASP A 96 12.59 12.81 4.21
CA ASP A 96 13.23 13.33 5.42
C ASP A 96 13.10 14.87 5.63
N GLY A 97 12.07 15.48 5.01
CA GLY A 97 11.74 16.89 5.20
C GLY A 97 10.91 17.15 6.45
N ASP A 98 10.57 18.41 6.69
CA ASP A 98 9.67 18.77 7.79
C ASP A 98 8.26 18.22 7.54
N ALA A 99 7.53 18.00 8.64
CA ALA A 99 6.13 17.63 8.60
C ALA A 99 5.31 18.74 7.92
N ASP A 100 4.36 18.33 7.08
CA ASP A 100 3.44 19.22 6.39
C ASP A 100 2.01 18.92 6.88
N ALA A 101 1.37 19.95 7.45
CA ALA A 101 0.06 19.80 8.08
C ALA A 101 -1.04 19.41 7.09
N ASP A 102 -1.00 19.92 5.86
CA ASP A 102 -2.00 19.61 4.83
C ASP A 102 -1.86 18.16 4.36
N LEU A 103 -0.62 17.68 4.18
CA LEU A 103 -0.37 16.28 3.85
C LEU A 103 -0.76 15.36 5.00
N ALA A 104 -0.43 15.71 6.24
CA ALA A 104 -0.86 14.95 7.42
C ALA A 104 -2.40 14.85 7.49
N ALA A 105 -3.09 15.95 7.25
CA ALA A 105 -4.55 15.99 7.21
C ALA A 105 -5.12 15.10 6.08
N SER A 106 -4.47 15.08 4.91
CA SER A 106 -4.90 14.24 3.78
C SER A 106 -4.82 12.73 4.08
N TRP A 107 -3.93 12.33 4.99
CA TRP A 107 -3.75 10.94 5.40
C TRP A 107 -4.66 10.53 6.56
N SER A 108 -5.04 11.46 7.44
CA SER A 108 -5.84 11.13 8.61
C SER A 108 -7.19 10.51 8.22
N GLY A 109 -7.45 9.29 8.68
CA GLY A 109 -8.71 8.58 8.41
C GLY A 109 -8.84 7.99 7.02
N PHE A 110 -7.83 8.13 6.15
CA PHE A 110 -7.82 7.55 4.81
C PHE A 110 -8.07 6.03 4.86
N ASP A 111 -8.98 5.54 4.03
CA ASP A 111 -9.36 4.12 3.97
C ASP A 111 -8.35 3.32 3.14
N LEU A 112 -7.22 2.99 3.77
CA LEU A 112 -6.17 2.17 3.15
C LEU A 112 -6.65 0.74 2.86
N GLY A 113 -7.52 0.18 3.71
CA GLY A 113 -8.04 -1.18 3.57
C GLY A 113 -8.92 -1.36 2.33
N GLY A 114 -9.67 -0.32 1.94
CA GLY A 114 -10.48 -0.30 0.72
C GLY A 114 -9.78 0.28 -0.51
N ALA A 115 -8.58 0.86 -0.38
CA ALA A 115 -7.94 1.64 -1.44
C ALA A 115 -7.46 0.83 -2.65
N LEU A 116 -7.28 -0.49 -2.49
CA LEU A 116 -6.80 -1.41 -3.53
C LEU A 116 -7.79 -2.57 -3.79
N ALA A 117 -9.03 -2.42 -3.34
CA ALA A 117 -10.09 -3.41 -3.46
C ALA A 117 -10.81 -3.36 -4.81
#